data_AF-A0A560FQ72-F1
#
_entry.id   AF-A0A560FQ72-F1
#
_cell.length_a   1.000
_cell.length_b   1.000
_cell.length_c   1.000
_cell.angle_alpha   90.00
_cell.angle_beta   90.00
_cell.angle_gamma   90.00
#
_symmetry.space_group_name_H-M   'P 1'
#
loop_
_entity.id
_entity.type
_entity.pdbx_description
1 polymer ?
#
loop_
_entity_poly.entity_id
_entity_poly.type
_entity_poly.pdbx_seq_one_letter_code
_entity_poly.pdbx_strand_id
1 'polypeptide(L)'
;MDAGITAIYGRIPFEAAAELAPAETLGDIFTIASDERKVFLGLGSVRFPMPPDEAASSFAPGTAVRHEDDYIVCIVGGRHRYFPGNLREASGAELQRIAADTIGGWPDNAGAVIRAGDADSFFPVEMYTSVPCTLDNPTNVTLLGDAIHSMTPTLGRGANVAMRDGALLGRALKRAAKGEADLSAALAAYEKNMLAYGFAVVREAAKIGEQRMAQNPLPA
;
A
#
# COMPACT_ATOMS: atom_id res chain seq x y z
N MET A 1 1.44 -13.15 7.82
CA MET A 1 0.94 -14.30 7.04
C MET A 1 0.72 -13.89 5.59
N ASP A 2 0.81 -14.84 4.67
CA ASP A 2 0.50 -14.61 3.26
C ASP A 2 -1.01 -14.32 3.08
N ALA A 3 -1.33 -13.19 2.44
CA ALA A 3 -2.70 -12.76 2.19
C ALA A 3 -3.30 -13.44 0.95
N GLY A 4 -2.53 -14.17 0.15
CA GLY A 4 -3.00 -14.92 -1.02
C GLY A 4 -3.18 -14.07 -2.27
N ILE A 5 -2.66 -12.84 -2.26
CA ILE A 5 -2.86 -11.80 -3.28
C ILE A 5 -1.51 -11.35 -3.85
N THR A 6 -1.45 -11.30 -5.17
CA THR A 6 -0.39 -10.63 -5.92
C THR A 6 -0.98 -9.41 -6.61
N ALA A 7 -0.19 -8.34 -6.68
CA ALA A 7 -0.45 -7.23 -7.57
C ALA A 7 0.81 -6.86 -8.34
N ILE A 8 0.63 -6.29 -9.52
CA ILE A 8 1.67 -5.64 -10.30
C ILE A 8 1.33 -4.16 -10.30
N TYR A 9 2.26 -3.36 -9.78
CA TYR A 9 2.18 -1.91 -9.75
C TYR A 9 2.93 -1.37 -10.96
N GLY A 10 2.54 -0.20 -11.43
CA GLY A 10 3.23 0.53 -12.49
C GLY A 10 2.76 1.98 -12.55
N ARG A 11 3.36 2.75 -13.45
CA ARG A 11 3.01 4.12 -13.75
C ARG A 11 2.62 4.25 -15.22
N ILE A 12 1.66 5.11 -15.48
CA ILE A 12 1.22 5.49 -16.82
C ILE A 12 1.43 6.99 -16.96
N PRO A 13 2.17 7.47 -17.98
CA PRO A 13 2.27 8.90 -18.26
C PRO A 13 0.88 9.52 -18.33
N PHE A 14 0.70 10.68 -17.71
CA PHE A 14 -0.63 11.27 -17.56
C PHE A 14 -1.32 11.52 -18.91
N GLU A 15 -0.57 11.98 -19.92
CA GLU A 15 -1.07 12.24 -21.27
C GLU A 15 -1.56 10.96 -21.95
N ALA A 16 -0.81 9.87 -21.81
CA ALA A 16 -1.20 8.58 -22.37
C ALA A 16 -2.45 8.02 -21.69
N ALA A 17 -2.58 8.20 -20.37
CA ALA A 17 -3.78 7.84 -19.64
C ALA A 17 -4.98 8.72 -20.04
N ALA A 18 -4.77 10.01 -20.31
CA ALA A 18 -5.82 10.94 -20.72
C ALA A 18 -6.47 10.59 -22.07
N GLU A 19 -5.73 9.95 -22.97
CA GLU A 19 -6.25 9.49 -24.25
C GLU A 19 -7.01 8.15 -24.16
N LEU A 20 -6.65 7.31 -23.19
CA LEU A 20 -7.09 5.91 -23.15
C LEU A 20 -8.09 5.61 -22.02
N ALA A 21 -8.01 6.30 -20.88
CA ALA A 21 -8.86 6.03 -19.74
C ALA A 21 -10.06 7.00 -19.70
N PRO A 22 -11.21 6.59 -19.13
CA PRO A 22 -12.33 7.51 -18.92
C PRO A 22 -11.89 8.69 -18.06
N ALA A 23 -12.30 9.90 -18.42
CA ALA A 23 -11.84 11.13 -17.76
C ALA A 23 -12.12 11.16 -16.24
N GLU A 24 -13.19 10.50 -15.81
CA GLU A 24 -13.57 10.34 -14.41
C GLU A 24 -12.48 9.63 -13.60
N THR A 25 -11.78 8.67 -14.21
CA THR A 25 -10.69 7.91 -13.54
C THR A 25 -9.42 8.73 -13.31
N LEU A 26 -9.30 9.88 -13.98
CA LEU A 26 -8.14 10.78 -13.88
C LEU A 26 -8.36 11.91 -12.85
N GLY A 27 -9.64 12.22 -12.57
CA GLY A 27 -10.05 13.24 -11.61
C GLY A 27 -10.20 12.73 -10.18
N ASP A 28 -10.45 11.42 -10.02
CA ASP A 28 -10.60 10.79 -8.71
C ASP A 28 -9.26 10.52 -8.01
N ILE A 29 -9.30 10.46 -6.67
CA ILE A 29 -8.13 10.12 -5.85
C ILE A 29 -7.67 8.68 -6.14
N PHE A 30 -8.62 7.75 -6.28
CA PHE A 30 -8.33 6.35 -6.60
C PHE A 30 -9.59 5.62 -7.07
N THR A 31 -9.57 5.05 -8.28
CA THR A 31 -10.66 4.27 -8.85
C THR A 31 -10.29 2.78 -8.85
N ILE A 32 -11.22 1.91 -8.46
CA ILE A 32 -11.03 0.46 -8.50
C ILE A 32 -12.18 -0.19 -9.29
N ALA A 33 -11.82 -1.00 -10.28
CA ALA A 33 -12.72 -1.92 -10.96
C ALA A 33 -12.31 -3.37 -10.64
N SER A 34 -13.28 -4.29 -10.63
CA SER A 34 -13.04 -5.71 -10.37
C SER A 34 -14.01 -6.60 -11.14
N ASP A 35 -13.58 -7.81 -11.50
CA ASP A 35 -14.43 -8.82 -12.12
C ASP A 35 -14.87 -9.93 -11.13
N GLU A 36 -15.63 -10.90 -11.63
CA GLU A 36 -16.11 -12.05 -10.83
C GLU A 36 -14.98 -12.92 -10.26
N ARG A 37 -13.80 -12.90 -10.90
CA ARG A 37 -12.60 -13.61 -10.42
C ARG A 37 -11.95 -12.88 -9.24
N LYS A 38 -12.42 -11.67 -8.91
CA LYS A 38 -11.79 -10.72 -7.98
C LYS A 38 -10.39 -10.30 -8.44
N VAL A 39 -10.14 -10.37 -9.75
CA VAL A 39 -9.06 -9.60 -10.36
C VAL A 39 -9.51 -8.14 -10.34
N PHE A 40 -8.59 -7.24 -10.02
CA PHE A 40 -8.88 -5.82 -9.90
C PHE A 40 -7.87 -4.96 -10.66
N LEU A 41 -8.36 -3.83 -11.15
CA LEU A 41 -7.57 -2.73 -11.70
C LEU A 41 -7.80 -1.51 -10.80
N GLY A 42 -6.73 -1.00 -10.21
CA GLY A 42 -6.69 0.28 -9.52
C GLY A 42 -6.01 1.34 -10.38
N LEU A 43 -6.60 2.51 -10.51
CA LEU A 43 -6.01 3.69 -11.13
C LEU A 43 -6.04 4.85 -10.13
N GLY A 44 -4.95 5.60 -10.01
CA GLY A 44 -4.89 6.76 -9.11
C GLY A 44 -4.08 7.89 -9.72
N SER A 45 -4.66 9.09 -9.72
CA SER A 45 -4.00 10.28 -10.26
C SER A 45 -2.94 10.80 -9.28
N VAL A 46 -1.70 10.91 -9.76
CA VAL A 46 -0.59 11.52 -9.02
C VAL A 46 -0.23 12.81 -9.76
N ARG A 47 -0.78 13.91 -9.26
CA ARG A 47 -0.51 15.25 -9.78
C ARG A 47 0.27 16.06 -8.77
N PHE A 48 1.37 16.64 -9.22
CA PHE A 48 2.25 17.46 -8.42
C PHE A 48 1.95 18.94 -8.69
N PRO A 49 1.39 19.68 -7.71
CA PRO A 49 1.22 21.14 -7.86
C PRO A 49 2.56 21.88 -8.02
N MET A 50 3.65 21.23 -7.61
CA MET A 50 5.03 21.63 -7.77
C MET A 50 5.87 20.36 -7.96
N PRO A 51 6.76 20.29 -8.96
CA PRO A 51 7.62 19.13 -9.17
C PRO A 51 8.37 18.71 -7.89
N PRO A 52 8.51 17.41 -7.59
CA PRO A 52 9.08 16.94 -6.33
C PRO A 52 10.51 17.44 -6.03
N ASP A 53 11.34 17.60 -7.06
CA ASP A 53 12.71 18.10 -6.97
C ASP A 53 12.77 19.61 -6.65
N GLU A 54 11.86 20.40 -7.23
CA GLU A 54 11.68 21.82 -6.88
C GLU A 54 11.16 21.99 -5.44
N ALA A 55 10.19 21.16 -5.05
CA ALA A 55 9.65 21.16 -3.70
C ALA A 55 10.72 20.80 -2.66
N ALA A 56 11.54 19.79 -2.94
CA ALA A 56 12.65 19.39 -2.07
C ALA A 56 13.67 20.53 -1.91
N SER A 57 14.03 21.20 -3.01
CA SER A 57 14.97 22.33 -2.98
C SER A 57 14.44 23.51 -2.15
N SER A 58 13.13 23.74 -2.17
CA SER A 58 12.49 24.88 -1.49
C SER A 58 12.20 24.62 0.00
N PHE A 59 11.74 23.41 0.35
CA PHE A 59 11.20 23.13 1.68
C PHE A 59 12.03 22.14 2.51
N ALA A 60 12.89 21.35 1.87
CA ALA A 60 13.70 20.33 2.55
C ALA A 60 15.14 20.29 2.01
N PRO A 61 15.87 21.43 2.07
CA PRO A 61 17.20 21.53 1.49
C PRO A 61 18.14 20.47 2.06
N GLY A 62 18.84 19.77 1.16
CA GLY A 62 19.67 18.60 1.50
C GLY A 62 18.99 17.25 1.24
N THR A 63 17.70 17.23 0.92
CA THR A 63 17.00 16.02 0.46
C THR A 63 17.10 15.92 -1.05
N ALA A 64 17.77 14.89 -1.55
CA ALA A 64 17.81 14.61 -2.99
C ALA A 64 16.54 13.87 -3.40
N VAL A 65 15.66 14.57 -4.11
CA VAL A 65 14.46 13.99 -4.75
C VAL A 65 14.64 14.14 -6.26
N ARG A 66 14.29 13.10 -7.01
CA ARG A 66 14.36 13.13 -8.48
C ARG A 66 13.18 13.92 -9.03
N HIS A 67 13.39 14.52 -10.19
CA HIS A 67 12.29 15.04 -10.98
C HIS A 67 11.33 13.89 -11.34
N GLU A 68 10.04 14.17 -11.29
CA GLU A 68 8.98 13.24 -11.63
C GLU A 68 7.80 14.03 -12.20
N ASP A 69 7.37 13.64 -13.40
CA ASP A 69 6.21 14.23 -14.06
C ASP A 69 4.90 13.73 -13.43
N ASP A 70 3.77 14.35 -13.79
CA ASP A 70 2.46 13.82 -13.42
C ASP A 70 2.23 12.44 -14.05
N TYR A 71 1.65 11.52 -13.29
CA TYR A 71 1.37 10.17 -13.78
C TYR A 71 0.12 9.58 -13.14
N ILE A 72 -0.40 8.51 -13.75
CA ILE A 72 -1.41 7.65 -13.15
C ILE A 72 -0.71 6.41 -12.59
N VAL A 73 -0.87 6.15 -11.29
CA VAL A 73 -0.48 4.85 -10.74
C VAL A 73 -1.49 3.82 -11.23
N CYS A 74 -1.01 2.68 -11.72
CA CYS A 74 -1.85 1.54 -12.07
C CYS A 74 -1.50 0.31 -11.24
N ILE A 75 -2.51 -0.44 -10.84
CA ILE A 75 -2.37 -1.66 -10.06
C ILE A 75 -3.25 -2.73 -10.67
N VAL A 76 -2.66 -3.80 -11.20
CA VAL A 76 -3.41 -5.01 -11.59
C VAL A 76 -3.15 -6.09 -10.56
N GLY A 77 -4.19 -6.55 -9.87
CA GLY A 77 -4.03 -7.52 -8.79
C GLY A 77 -5.12 -8.57 -8.72
N GLY A 78 -4.88 -9.59 -7.91
CA GLY A 78 -5.79 -10.71 -7.70
C GLY A 78 -5.12 -11.88 -6.99
N ARG A 79 -5.80 -13.02 -6.92
CA ARG A 79 -5.23 -14.25 -6.34
C ARG A 79 -3.93 -14.66 -7.06
N HIS A 80 -2.95 -15.15 -6.30
CA HIS A 80 -1.66 -15.65 -6.85
C HIS A 80 -1.82 -16.54 -8.08
N ARG A 81 -2.83 -17.43 -8.09
CA ARG A 81 -3.11 -18.37 -9.19
C ARG A 81 -3.38 -17.73 -10.56
N TYR A 82 -3.66 -16.43 -10.61
CA TYR A 82 -3.87 -15.72 -11.88
C TYR A 82 -2.58 -15.15 -12.46
N PHE A 83 -1.48 -15.23 -11.72
CA PHE A 83 -0.19 -14.74 -12.15
C PHE A 83 0.80 -15.91 -12.33
N PRO A 84 1.79 -15.78 -13.23
CA PRO A 84 2.92 -16.69 -13.29
C PRO A 84 3.68 -16.76 -11.96
N GLY A 85 4.35 -17.89 -11.71
CA GLY A 85 5.36 -17.96 -10.66
C GLY A 85 6.58 -17.07 -10.98
N ASN A 86 7.37 -16.73 -9.96
CA ASN A 86 8.65 -16.02 -10.09
C ASN A 86 8.59 -14.59 -10.67
N LEU A 87 7.50 -13.85 -10.44
CA LEU A 87 7.39 -12.46 -10.91
C LEU A 87 8.56 -11.55 -10.49
N ARG A 88 9.23 -11.85 -9.37
CA ARG A 88 10.37 -11.07 -8.89
C ARG A 88 11.58 -11.09 -9.83
N GLU A 89 11.67 -12.09 -10.70
CA GLU A 89 12.75 -12.22 -11.69
C GLU A 89 12.38 -11.61 -13.05
N ALA A 90 11.10 -11.27 -13.25
CA ALA A 90 10.62 -10.68 -14.49
C ALA A 90 11.05 -9.21 -14.61
N SER A 91 11.38 -8.79 -15.83
CA SER A 91 11.61 -7.40 -16.18
C SER A 91 10.33 -6.57 -16.10
N GLY A 92 10.48 -5.25 -15.99
CA GLY A 92 9.33 -4.32 -15.99
C GLY A 92 8.44 -4.49 -17.23
N ALA A 93 9.03 -4.64 -18.41
CA ALA A 93 8.28 -4.91 -19.65
C ALA A 93 7.50 -6.23 -19.62
N GLU A 94 8.07 -7.29 -19.04
CA GLU A 94 7.37 -8.57 -18.86
C GLU A 94 6.20 -8.43 -17.87
N LEU A 95 6.42 -7.69 -16.77
CA LEU A 95 5.39 -7.43 -15.76
C LEU A 95 4.24 -6.59 -16.31
N GLN A 96 4.54 -5.55 -17.10
CA GLN A 96 3.53 -4.76 -17.81
C GLN A 96 2.68 -5.65 -18.72
N ARG A 97 3.32 -6.52 -19.51
CA ARG A 97 2.62 -7.45 -20.40
C ARG A 97 1.75 -8.42 -19.60
N ILE A 98 2.27 -9.02 -18.53
CA ILE A 98 1.51 -9.92 -17.63
C ILE A 98 0.31 -9.19 -17.04
N ALA A 99 0.48 -7.97 -16.55
CA ALA A 99 -0.60 -7.15 -16.00
C ALA A 99 -1.68 -6.88 -17.06
N ALA A 100 -1.30 -6.46 -18.27
CA ALA A 100 -2.24 -6.21 -19.36
C ALA A 100 -2.97 -7.48 -19.81
N ASP A 101 -2.28 -8.63 -19.89
CA ASP A 101 -2.85 -9.92 -20.28
C ASP A 101 -3.86 -10.43 -19.24
N THR A 102 -3.60 -10.18 -17.94
CA THR A 102 -4.46 -10.61 -16.81
C THR A 102 -5.88 -10.02 -16.91
N ILE A 103 -5.98 -8.79 -17.42
CA ILE A 103 -7.24 -8.07 -17.65
C ILE A 103 -7.61 -7.99 -19.14
N GLY A 104 -6.95 -8.77 -20.02
CA GLY A 104 -7.13 -8.67 -21.47
C GLY A 104 -8.55 -9.00 -21.97
N GLY A 105 -9.34 -9.72 -21.16
CA GLY A 105 -10.75 -10.01 -21.43
C GLY A 105 -11.74 -8.95 -20.93
N TRP A 106 -11.26 -7.87 -20.32
CA TRP A 106 -12.14 -6.79 -19.84
C TRP A 106 -12.58 -5.88 -21.01
N PRO A 107 -13.77 -5.26 -20.93
CA PRO A 107 -14.22 -4.28 -21.92
C PRO A 107 -13.29 -3.06 -22.02
N ASP A 108 -13.50 -2.26 -23.06
CA ASP A 108 -13.02 -0.87 -23.16
C ASP A 108 -11.53 -0.70 -22.81
N ASN A 109 -10.66 -1.14 -23.74
CA ASN A 109 -9.24 -0.82 -23.82
C ASN A 109 -8.41 -0.88 -22.51
N ALA A 110 -8.89 -1.58 -21.47
CA ALA A 110 -8.25 -1.64 -20.15
C ALA A 110 -6.82 -2.19 -20.23
N GLY A 111 -6.60 -3.24 -21.03
CA GLY A 111 -5.25 -3.74 -21.31
C GLY A 111 -4.39 -2.75 -22.10
N ALA A 112 -4.98 -1.90 -22.94
CA ALA A 112 -4.24 -0.87 -23.68
C ALA A 112 -3.76 0.26 -22.76
N VAL A 113 -4.57 0.67 -21.77
CA VAL A 113 -4.17 1.61 -20.72
C VAL A 113 -2.91 1.12 -20.00
N ILE A 114 -2.87 -0.16 -19.61
CA ILE A 114 -1.69 -0.75 -18.95
C ILE A 114 -0.48 -0.79 -19.89
N ARG A 115 -0.68 -1.15 -21.17
CA ARG A 115 0.39 -1.19 -22.18
C ARG A 115 0.98 0.19 -22.52
N ALA A 116 0.26 1.27 -22.23
CA ALA A 116 0.76 2.63 -22.39
C ALA A 116 1.66 3.09 -21.23
N GLY A 117 1.80 2.26 -20.18
CA GLY A 117 2.64 2.55 -19.04
C GLY A 117 4.14 2.59 -19.35
N ASP A 118 4.89 3.25 -18.46
CA ASP A 118 6.35 3.21 -18.45
C ASP A 118 6.79 1.81 -18.02
N ALA A 119 7.31 1.02 -18.98
CA ALA A 119 7.65 -0.38 -18.75
C ALA A 119 8.62 -0.59 -17.58
N ASP A 120 9.58 0.32 -17.39
CA ASP A 120 10.60 0.19 -16.33
C ASP A 120 10.05 0.51 -14.93
N SER A 121 8.83 1.06 -14.85
CA SER A 121 8.15 1.34 -13.59
C SER A 121 7.40 0.14 -13.00
N PHE A 122 7.25 -0.95 -13.76
CA PHE A 122 6.42 -2.07 -13.32
C PHE A 122 7.17 -2.98 -12.34
N PHE A 123 6.54 -3.30 -11.20
CA PHE A 123 7.09 -4.18 -10.18
C PHE A 123 6.01 -5.03 -9.49
N PRO A 124 6.32 -6.26 -9.05
CA PRO A 124 5.35 -7.12 -8.39
C PRO A 124 5.33 -6.87 -6.87
N VAL A 125 4.16 -7.05 -6.27
CA VAL A 125 3.93 -7.01 -4.84
C VAL A 125 3.11 -8.24 -4.44
N GLU A 126 3.72 -9.09 -3.62
CA GLU A 126 3.01 -10.14 -2.89
C GLU A 126 2.52 -9.58 -1.56
N MET A 127 1.22 -9.67 -1.30
CA MET A 127 0.63 -9.02 -0.14
C MET A 127 0.69 -9.92 1.10
N TYR A 128 1.13 -9.35 2.21
CA TYR A 128 1.15 -9.99 3.52
C TYR A 128 0.38 -9.14 4.53
N THR A 129 -0.21 -9.81 5.51
CA THR A 129 -0.94 -9.17 6.61
C THR A 129 -0.48 -9.73 7.95
N SER A 130 -0.50 -8.90 9.00
CA SER A 130 -0.18 -9.34 10.36
C SER A 130 -1.30 -10.22 10.93
N VAL A 131 -0.91 -11.17 11.78
CA VAL A 131 -1.85 -11.91 12.63
C VAL A 131 -1.87 -11.22 13.99
N PRO A 132 -3.05 -10.94 14.59
CA PRO A 132 -3.12 -10.37 15.92
C PRO A 132 -2.28 -11.13 16.94
N CYS A 133 -1.46 -10.40 17.71
CA CYS A 133 -0.55 -10.97 18.69
C CYS A 133 -0.51 -10.12 19.98
N THR A 134 0.18 -10.63 20.99
CA THR A 134 0.53 -9.90 22.21
C THR A 134 2.00 -9.51 22.17
N LEU A 135 2.35 -8.45 22.91
CA LEU A 135 3.73 -8.13 23.26
C LEU A 135 3.86 -8.33 24.77
N ASP A 136 4.41 -9.48 25.14
CA ASP A 136 4.56 -9.87 26.54
C ASP A 136 5.94 -9.44 27.04
N ASN A 137 5.99 -8.82 28.23
CA ASN A 137 7.21 -8.31 28.88
C ASN A 137 7.84 -7.09 28.15
N PRO A 138 7.32 -5.87 28.38
CA PRO A 138 7.88 -4.65 27.80
C PRO A 138 9.33 -4.45 28.24
N THR A 139 10.23 -4.41 27.26
CA THR A 139 11.65 -4.10 27.44
C THR A 139 11.93 -2.64 27.04
N ASN A 140 13.18 -2.28 26.79
CA ASN A 140 13.54 -1.01 26.13
C ASN A 140 13.41 -1.07 24.59
N VAL A 141 12.84 -2.15 24.05
CA VAL A 141 12.55 -2.35 22.62
C VAL A 141 11.04 -2.52 22.44
N THR A 142 10.47 -1.79 21.48
CA THR A 142 9.05 -1.87 21.09
C THR A 142 8.90 -1.72 19.57
N LEU A 143 7.69 -1.89 19.05
CA LEU A 143 7.37 -1.86 17.61
C LEU A 143 6.33 -0.79 17.30
N LEU A 144 6.28 -0.33 16.05
CA LEU A 144 5.25 0.58 15.53
C LEU A 144 5.05 0.37 14.03
N GLY A 145 3.90 0.82 13.50
CA GLY A 145 3.59 0.75 12.07
C GLY A 145 3.56 -0.68 11.52
N ASP A 146 4.03 -0.84 10.29
CA ASP A 146 4.00 -2.13 9.60
C ASP A 146 4.89 -3.20 10.25
N ALA A 147 5.82 -2.81 11.13
CA ALA A 147 6.65 -3.76 11.88
C ALA A 147 5.83 -4.66 12.84
N ILE A 148 4.61 -4.26 13.20
CA ILE A 148 3.73 -5.03 14.10
C ILE A 148 2.35 -5.27 13.51
N HIS A 149 1.76 -4.29 12.81
CA HIS A 149 0.43 -4.42 12.22
C HIS A 149 0.42 -4.01 10.74
N SER A 150 1.29 -4.64 9.94
CA SER A 150 1.20 -4.62 8.48
C SER A 150 -0.18 -5.15 8.04
N MET A 151 -0.72 -4.57 6.98
CA MET A 151 -2.06 -4.90 6.48
C MET A 151 -2.13 -4.75 4.97
N THR A 152 -3.04 -5.48 4.34
CA THR A 152 -3.38 -5.24 2.93
C THR A 152 -3.92 -3.81 2.76
N PRO A 153 -3.65 -3.13 1.64
CA PRO A 153 -3.99 -1.71 1.45
C PRO A 153 -5.49 -1.44 1.21
N THR A 154 -6.37 -2.40 1.52
CA THR A 154 -7.82 -2.37 1.27
C THR A 154 -8.55 -1.18 1.90
N LEU A 155 -7.99 -0.61 2.97
CA LEU A 155 -8.51 0.55 3.68
C LEU A 155 -7.68 1.84 3.46
N GLY A 156 -6.47 1.76 2.91
CA GLY A 156 -5.56 2.91 2.82
C GLY A 156 -5.15 3.51 4.19
N ARG A 157 -5.17 2.72 5.27
CA ARG A 157 -4.98 3.22 6.65
C ARG A 157 -3.62 2.95 7.27
N GLY A 158 -2.75 2.13 6.66
CA GLY A 158 -1.46 1.72 7.25
C GLY A 158 -0.60 2.90 7.72
N ALA A 159 -0.35 3.87 6.83
CA ALA A 159 0.42 5.07 7.15
C ALA A 159 -0.21 5.91 8.28
N ASN A 160 -1.54 6.04 8.29
CA ASN A 160 -2.26 6.75 9.34
C ASN A 160 -2.12 6.08 10.71
N VAL A 161 -2.13 4.74 10.74
CA VAL A 161 -1.89 3.95 11.96
C VAL A 161 -0.45 4.15 12.42
N ALA A 162 0.54 4.04 11.53
CA ALA A 162 1.95 4.26 11.86
C ALA A 162 2.22 5.66 12.44
N MET A 163 1.62 6.72 11.86
CA MET A 163 1.72 8.08 12.40
C MET A 163 1.08 8.19 13.79
N ARG A 164 -0.07 7.55 14.01
CA ARG A 164 -0.73 7.49 15.31
C ARG A 164 0.15 6.79 16.35
N ASP A 165 0.84 5.71 15.96
CA ASP A 165 1.77 5.00 16.83
C ASP A 165 2.93 5.89 17.24
N GLY A 166 3.55 6.58 16.27
CA GLY A 166 4.66 7.50 16.55
C GLY A 166 4.25 8.59 17.54
N ALA A 167 3.06 9.17 17.37
CA ALA A 167 2.53 10.16 18.30
C ALA A 167 2.26 9.59 19.70
N LEU A 168 1.75 8.36 19.79
CA LEU A 168 1.48 7.70 21.07
C LEU A 168 2.78 7.29 21.80
N LEU A 169 3.74 6.73 21.07
CA LEU A 169 5.06 6.36 21.58
C LEU A 169 5.81 7.60 22.08
N GLY A 170 5.80 8.70 21.32
CA GLY A 170 6.41 9.95 21.74
C GLY A 170 5.83 10.49 23.07
N ARG A 171 4.51 10.35 23.28
CA ARG A 171 3.90 10.69 24.57
C ARG A 171 4.35 9.76 25.69
N ALA A 172 4.45 8.47 25.45
CA ALA A 172 4.93 7.50 26.45
C ALA A 172 6.38 7.79 26.87
N LEU A 173 7.28 8.01 25.90
CA LEU A 173 8.67 8.35 26.14
C LEU A 173 8.82 9.67 26.92
N LYS A 174 8.00 10.68 26.59
CA LYS A 174 7.98 11.96 27.33
C LYS A 174 7.60 11.79 28.79
N ARG A 175 6.62 10.93 29.11
CA ARG A 175 6.22 10.63 30.50
C ARG A 175 7.36 9.97 31.27
N ALA A 176 8.03 9.00 30.65
CA ALA A 176 9.18 8.33 31.25
C ALA A 176 10.34 9.31 31.51
N ALA A 177 10.67 10.16 30.53
CA ALA A 177 11.74 11.16 30.66
C ALA A 177 11.49 12.19 31.77
N LYS A 178 10.22 12.46 32.11
CA LYS A 178 9.83 13.35 33.21
C LYS A 178 9.77 12.65 34.58
N GLY A 179 10.00 11.35 34.65
CA GLY A 179 9.85 10.56 35.88
C GLY A 179 8.39 10.34 36.31
N GLU A 180 7.42 10.53 35.41
CA GLU A 180 5.99 10.29 35.70
C GLU A 180 5.64 8.79 35.69
N ALA A 181 6.50 7.95 35.11
CA ALA A 181 6.44 6.49 35.09
C ALA A 181 7.79 5.90 34.73
N ASP A 182 8.06 4.66 35.13
CA ASP A 182 9.22 3.91 34.61
C ASP A 182 9.07 3.64 33.11
N LEU A 183 10.18 3.55 32.37
CA LEU A 183 10.17 3.32 30.93
C LEU A 183 9.36 2.07 30.54
N SER A 184 9.57 0.95 31.24
CA SER A 184 8.83 -0.30 30.97
C SER A 184 7.33 -0.13 31.18
N ALA A 185 6.90 0.58 32.23
CA ALA A 185 5.48 0.87 32.47
C ALA A 185 4.88 1.79 31.40
N ALA A 186 5.63 2.81 30.95
CA ALA A 186 5.20 3.69 29.87
C ALA A 186 5.06 2.94 28.54
N LEU A 187 5.99 2.05 28.21
CA LEU A 187 5.95 1.22 27.01
C LEU A 187 4.83 0.17 27.08
N ALA A 188 4.60 -0.47 28.22
CA ALA A 188 3.47 -1.38 28.42
C ALA A 188 2.13 -0.71 28.11
N ALA A 189 1.96 0.53 28.58
CA ALA A 189 0.75 1.31 28.34
C ALA A 189 0.62 1.72 26.86
N TYR A 190 1.74 2.05 26.20
CA TYR A 190 1.77 2.31 24.76
C TYR A 190 1.36 1.06 23.96
N GLU A 191 2.02 -0.07 24.19
CA GLU A 191 1.81 -1.33 23.47
C GLU A 191 0.37 -1.81 23.61
N LYS A 192 -0.18 -1.80 24.83
CA LYS A 192 -1.59 -2.17 25.06
C LYS A 192 -2.56 -1.37 24.19
N ASN A 193 -2.34 -0.06 24.08
CA ASN A 193 -3.22 0.80 23.27
C ASN A 193 -2.97 0.59 21.77
N MET A 194 -1.70 0.54 21.35
CA MET A 194 -1.29 0.35 19.96
C MET A 194 -1.81 -0.96 19.39
N LEU A 195 -1.62 -2.09 20.09
CA LEU A 195 -2.08 -3.40 19.66
C LEU A 195 -3.62 -3.42 19.53
N ALA A 196 -4.33 -2.76 20.44
CA ALA A 196 -5.79 -2.73 20.43
C ALA A 196 -6.36 -2.05 19.16
N TYR A 197 -5.93 -0.83 18.85
CA TYR A 197 -6.43 -0.14 17.65
C TYR A 197 -5.78 -0.68 16.37
N GLY A 198 -4.49 -1.02 16.39
CA GLY A 198 -3.75 -1.50 15.22
C GLY A 198 -4.36 -2.79 14.68
N PHE A 199 -4.58 -3.79 15.55
CA PHE A 199 -5.19 -5.04 15.13
C PHE A 199 -6.70 -4.95 14.87
N ALA A 200 -7.39 -3.94 15.40
CA ALA A 200 -8.75 -3.65 14.95
C ALA A 200 -8.77 -3.26 13.47
N VAL A 201 -7.84 -2.41 13.02
CA VAL A 201 -7.70 -2.03 11.61
C VAL A 201 -7.24 -3.21 10.76
N VAL A 202 -6.31 -4.04 11.23
CA VAL A 202 -5.88 -5.25 10.50
C VAL A 202 -7.06 -6.20 10.23
N ARG A 203 -7.90 -6.46 11.24
CA ARG A 203 -9.09 -7.30 11.09
C ARG A 203 -10.09 -6.71 10.10
N GLU A 204 -10.32 -5.40 10.16
CA GLU A 204 -11.20 -4.70 9.24
C GLU A 204 -10.67 -4.75 7.80
N ALA A 205 -9.37 -4.50 7.61
CA ALA A 205 -8.69 -4.56 6.32
C ALA A 205 -8.78 -5.96 5.71
N ALA A 206 -8.55 -7.01 6.51
CA ALA A 206 -8.64 -8.40 6.08
C ALA A 206 -10.07 -8.76 5.66
N LYS A 207 -11.08 -8.38 6.45
CA LYS A 207 -12.50 -8.62 6.10
C LYS A 207 -12.89 -7.99 4.76
N ILE A 208 -12.43 -6.75 4.52
CA ILE A 208 -12.68 -6.07 3.23
C ILE A 208 -11.86 -6.73 2.11
N GLY A 209 -10.63 -7.15 2.39
CA GLY A 209 -9.78 -7.88 1.45
C GLY A 209 -10.39 -9.21 1.01
N GLU A 210 -10.99 -9.96 1.93
CA GLU A 210 -11.74 -11.18 1.62
C GLU A 210 -12.89 -10.88 0.63
N GLN A 211 -13.64 -9.81 0.87
CA GLN A 211 -14.81 -9.44 0.05
C GLN A 211 -14.43 -8.89 -1.34
N ARG A 212 -13.39 -8.04 -1.41
CA ARG A 212 -13.03 -7.28 -2.61
C ARG A 212 -11.93 -7.93 -3.44
N MET A 213 -10.96 -8.55 -2.80
CA MET A 213 -9.77 -9.12 -3.46
C MET A 213 -9.69 -10.65 -3.35
N ALA A 214 -10.64 -11.29 -2.67
CA ALA A 214 -10.56 -12.70 -2.29
C ALA A 214 -9.33 -13.03 -1.44
N GLN A 215 -8.92 -12.13 -0.54
CA GLN A 215 -7.83 -12.39 0.40
C GLN A 215 -8.06 -13.69 1.20
N ASN A 216 -6.98 -14.36 1.61
CA ASN A 216 -7.06 -15.39 2.65
C ASN A 216 -7.57 -14.79 3.97
N PRO A 217 -8.49 -15.48 4.67
CA PRO A 217 -8.95 -15.04 5.97
C PRO A 217 -7.82 -15.09 7.00
N LEU A 218 -7.90 -14.23 8.01
CA LEU A 218 -7.02 -14.34 9.17
C LEU A 218 -7.30 -15.67 9.89
N PRO A 219 -6.28 -16.29 10.52
CA PRO A 219 -6.50 -17.45 11.38
C PRO A 219 -7.47 -17.09 12.51
N ALA A 220 -8.24 -18.10 12.93
CA ALA A 220 -9.17 -18.01 14.05
C ALA A 220 -8.44 -17.80 15.38
#